data_AF-A0A6P3H178-F1
#
_entry.id   AF-A0A6P3H178-F1
#
_cell.length_a   1.000
_cell.length_b   1.000
_cell.length_c   1.000
_cell.angle_alpha   90.00
_cell.angle_beta   90.00
_cell.angle_gamma   90.00
#
_symmetry.space_group_name_H-M   'P 1'
#
loop_
_entity.id
_entity.type
_entity.pdbx_description
1 polymer ?
#
loop_
_entity_poly.entity_id
_entity_poly.type
_entity_poly.pdbx_seq_one_letter_code
_entity_poly.pdbx_strand_id
1 'polypeptide(L)'
;MALPPFFTPGRPGPPPPQPPPPAPFGCPPPPLPSPAFPPPLPQRPPLRAELAERLELLTQAAYVGEARRRLERVRRRRLRLRERVREREAEREAEAARAAEREQEIDRWRVQCVQEVEEKKREQELKAAADGVLSEVRKKQADTKRMVDILRALEKLRKLRKEAAARKGVCPPASADETFEHHLQRLRKLIKKRSELYEAEERALQVMLEGEQEEERKRELEKKQRKEKEKFLLQKHEIESKLFGDPDEFPLAHLLQPFRQYYLQAEHSLPALIQIRHDWDQYLVPSDHPKGSSIPQGWVLPPLPSNDIWATAVKLH
;
A
#
# COMPACT_ATOMS: atom_id res chain seq x y z
N MET A 1 -19.45 -12.31 3.61
CA MET A 1 -20.57 -11.81 4.44
C MET A 1 -21.21 -13.00 5.14
N ALA A 2 -20.98 -13.17 6.44
CA ALA A 2 -21.63 -14.17 7.25
C ALA A 2 -22.08 -13.48 8.55
N LEU A 3 -23.38 -13.52 8.82
CA LEU A 3 -24.04 -12.90 9.97
C LEU A 3 -23.72 -13.67 11.27
N PRO A 4 -23.57 -13.01 12.42
CA PRO A 4 -23.34 -13.69 13.69
C PRO A 4 -24.64 -14.20 14.34
N PRO A 5 -24.59 -15.24 15.20
CA PRO A 5 -25.76 -15.84 15.81
C PRO A 5 -26.11 -15.24 17.18
N PHE A 6 -27.42 -15.10 17.39
CA PHE A 6 -28.18 -15.27 18.64
C PHE A 6 -27.91 -14.36 19.86
N PHE A 7 -28.92 -13.52 20.11
CA PHE A 7 -29.30 -12.95 21.40
C PHE A 7 -29.41 -14.04 22.48
N THR A 8 -28.77 -13.83 23.64
CA THR A 8 -29.06 -14.53 24.88
C THR A 8 -30.04 -13.70 25.73
N PRO A 9 -31.11 -14.29 26.30
CA PRO A 9 -31.99 -13.57 27.20
C PRO A 9 -31.34 -13.39 28.59
N GLY A 10 -31.47 -12.18 29.14
CA GLY A 10 -30.90 -11.78 30.42
C GLY A 10 -31.46 -12.56 31.62
N ARG A 11 -30.60 -12.77 32.62
CA ARG A 11 -30.97 -13.33 33.93
C ARG A 11 -32.04 -12.47 34.62
N PRO A 12 -33.08 -13.07 35.25
CA PRO A 12 -34.01 -12.33 36.08
C PRO A 12 -33.34 -11.94 37.41
N GLY A 13 -33.55 -10.68 37.84
CA GLY A 13 -33.09 -10.18 39.14
C GLY A 13 -33.91 -10.73 40.32
N PRO A 14 -33.42 -10.59 41.56
CA PRO A 14 -34.06 -11.16 42.74
C PRO A 14 -35.38 -10.44 43.10
N PRO A 15 -36.34 -11.14 43.73
CA PRO A 15 -37.65 -10.58 44.09
C PRO A 15 -37.58 -9.64 45.30
N PRO A 16 -38.57 -8.72 45.45
CA PRO A 16 -38.64 -7.77 46.56
C PRO A 16 -39.05 -8.44 47.89
N PRO A 17 -38.68 -7.87 49.06
CA PRO A 17 -38.98 -8.44 50.37
C PRO A 17 -40.46 -8.29 50.76
N GLN A 18 -40.98 -9.30 51.47
CA GLN A 18 -42.37 -9.36 51.97
C GLN A 18 -42.56 -8.60 53.30
N PRO A 19 -43.77 -8.08 53.58
CA PRO A 19 -44.10 -7.44 54.85
C PRO A 19 -44.34 -8.47 55.98
N PRO A 20 -44.13 -8.10 57.26
CA PRO A 20 -44.35 -9.00 58.39
C PRO A 20 -45.84 -9.25 58.70
N PRO A 21 -46.18 -10.38 59.33
CA PRO A 21 -47.56 -10.78 59.63
C PRO A 21 -48.17 -9.97 60.80
N PRO A 22 -49.51 -9.86 60.87
CA PRO A 22 -50.21 -9.21 61.97
C PRO A 22 -50.19 -10.06 63.25
N ALA A 23 -50.01 -9.40 64.39
CA ALA A 23 -50.04 -10.03 65.70
C ALA A 23 -51.48 -10.42 66.10
N PRO A 24 -51.69 -11.57 66.78
CA PRO A 24 -53.00 -12.00 67.23
C PRO A 24 -53.47 -11.20 68.46
N PHE A 25 -54.73 -10.78 68.40
CA PHE A 25 -55.48 -10.22 69.53
C PHE A 25 -55.83 -11.32 70.55
N GLY A 26 -55.67 -11.01 71.85
CA GLY A 26 -56.51 -11.59 72.89
C GLY A 26 -55.79 -12.28 74.04
N CYS A 27 -55.47 -11.53 75.09
CA CYS A 27 -55.53 -11.97 76.49
C CYS A 27 -55.86 -10.74 77.37
N PRO A 28 -56.82 -10.84 78.32
CA PRO A 28 -57.20 -9.72 79.18
C PRO A 28 -56.12 -9.43 80.24
N PRO A 29 -55.86 -8.15 80.57
CA PRO A 29 -54.87 -7.79 81.57
C PRO A 29 -55.37 -8.04 83.02
N PRO A 30 -54.47 -8.36 83.97
CA PRO A 30 -54.78 -8.46 85.39
C PRO A 30 -55.06 -7.06 86.02
N PRO A 31 -55.71 -7.01 87.20
CA PRO A 31 -56.21 -5.77 87.80
C PRO A 31 -55.07 -4.84 88.26
N LEU A 32 -55.34 -3.55 88.11
CA LEU A 32 -54.48 -2.42 88.42
C LEU A 32 -54.18 -2.31 89.93
N PRO A 33 -52.91 -2.17 90.36
CA PRO A 33 -52.58 -1.49 91.60
C PRO A 33 -52.65 0.04 91.44
N SER A 34 -53.08 0.69 92.52
CA SER A 34 -53.33 2.13 92.73
C SER A 34 -52.19 3.09 92.33
N PRO A 35 -52.46 4.41 92.18
CA PRO A 35 -51.66 5.30 91.37
C PRO A 35 -50.40 5.77 92.12
N ALA A 36 -49.25 5.24 91.75
CA ALA A 36 -48.00 5.95 91.91
C ALA A 36 -47.80 6.80 90.65
N PHE A 37 -47.87 8.11 90.78
CA PHE A 37 -47.46 9.03 89.71
C PHE A 37 -46.03 8.67 89.27
N PRO A 38 -45.80 8.25 88.01
CA PRO A 38 -44.44 8.17 87.51
C PRO A 38 -43.86 9.59 87.42
N PRO A 39 -42.55 9.77 87.63
CA PRO A 39 -41.91 11.06 87.42
C PRO A 39 -42.14 11.51 85.97
N PRO A 40 -42.24 12.82 85.70
CA PRO A 40 -42.49 13.31 84.35
C PRO A 40 -41.43 12.76 83.40
N LEU A 41 -41.88 12.11 82.32
CA LEU A 41 -41.02 11.74 81.20
C LEU A 41 -40.25 13.00 80.75
N PRO A 42 -38.94 12.89 80.45
CA PRO A 42 -38.18 14.03 79.99
C PRO A 42 -38.86 14.59 78.74
N GLN A 43 -39.20 15.87 78.80
CA GLN A 43 -39.86 16.57 77.69
C GLN A 43 -39.01 16.36 76.44
N ARG A 44 -39.58 15.70 75.43
CA ARG A 44 -38.96 15.64 74.10
C ARG A 44 -38.87 17.09 73.62
N PRO A 45 -37.71 17.59 73.18
CA PRO A 45 -37.60 18.96 72.71
C PRO A 45 -38.66 19.20 71.61
N PRO A 46 -39.27 20.39 71.52
CA PRO A 46 -40.26 20.65 70.50
C PRO A 46 -39.61 20.42 69.12
N LEU A 47 -40.31 19.79 68.16
CA LEU A 47 -39.78 19.53 66.79
C LEU A 47 -39.14 20.77 66.15
N ARG A 48 -39.60 21.96 66.54
CA ARG A 48 -39.02 23.25 66.16
C ARG A 48 -37.58 23.43 66.67
N ALA A 49 -37.27 23.02 67.90
CA ALA A 49 -35.92 23.02 68.46
C ALA A 49 -35.03 21.99 67.76
N GLU A 50 -35.51 20.76 67.49
CA GLU A 50 -34.74 19.77 66.71
C GLU A 50 -34.45 20.26 65.28
N LEU A 51 -35.41 20.94 64.66
CA LEU A 51 -35.23 21.56 63.35
C LEU A 51 -34.26 22.75 63.41
N ALA A 52 -34.33 23.58 64.46
CA ALA A 52 -33.42 24.70 64.65
C ALA A 52 -31.97 24.21 64.81
N GLU A 53 -31.74 23.16 65.60
CA GLU A 53 -30.43 22.54 65.81
C GLU A 53 -29.85 21.97 64.50
N ARG A 54 -30.69 21.31 63.70
CA ARG A 54 -30.29 20.81 62.37
C ARG A 54 -30.03 21.93 61.37
N LEU A 55 -30.79 23.02 61.43
CA LEU A 55 -30.57 24.19 60.58
C LEU A 55 -29.28 24.92 60.95
N GLU A 56 -28.98 25.03 62.25
CA GLU A 56 -27.72 25.59 62.74
C GLU A 56 -26.53 24.83 62.18
N LEU A 57 -26.55 23.48 62.23
CA LEU A 57 -25.54 22.62 61.61
C LEU A 57 -25.37 22.87 60.10
N LEU A 58 -26.45 23.15 59.37
CA LEU A 58 -26.40 23.45 57.93
C LEU A 58 -25.83 24.85 57.64
N THR A 59 -25.99 25.79 58.57
CA THR A 59 -25.43 27.15 58.47
C THR A 59 -23.99 27.26 58.94
N GLN A 60 -23.47 26.27 59.66
CA GLN A 60 -22.06 26.22 60.07
C GLN A 60 -21.14 26.24 58.85
N ALA A 61 -20.16 27.17 58.87
CA ALA A 61 -19.21 27.35 57.78
C ALA A 61 -18.42 26.06 57.43
N ALA A 62 -18.16 25.21 58.44
CA ALA A 62 -17.51 23.91 58.26
C ALA A 62 -18.35 22.96 57.41
N TYR A 63 -19.66 22.85 57.69
CA TYR A 63 -20.59 22.00 56.93
C TYR A 63 -20.74 22.48 55.49
N VAL A 64 -20.92 23.80 55.29
CA VAL A 64 -21.01 24.40 53.94
C VAL A 64 -19.71 24.18 53.16
N GLY A 65 -18.55 24.30 53.82
CA GLY A 65 -17.25 24.01 53.23
C GLY A 65 -17.08 22.53 52.83
N GLU A 66 -17.59 21.59 53.63
CA GLU A 66 -17.64 20.18 53.25
C GLU A 66 -18.60 19.90 52.09
N ALA A 67 -19.79 20.50 52.10
CA ALA A 67 -20.77 20.38 51.02
C ALA A 67 -20.21 20.88 49.69
N ARG A 68 -19.53 22.04 49.70
CA ARG A 68 -18.80 22.56 48.51
C ARG A 68 -17.71 21.58 48.04
N ARG A 69 -16.89 21.06 48.95
CA ARG A 69 -15.87 20.03 48.62
C ARG A 69 -16.49 18.74 48.07
N ARG A 70 -17.66 18.31 48.53
CA ARG A 70 -18.41 17.17 47.97
C ARG A 70 -18.90 17.48 46.55
N LEU A 71 -19.49 18.65 46.31
CA LEU A 71 -19.94 19.08 44.98
C LEU A 71 -18.79 19.23 43.98
N GLU A 72 -17.65 19.79 44.40
CA GLU A 72 -16.45 19.86 43.57
C GLU A 72 -15.92 18.47 43.20
N ARG A 73 -15.92 17.52 44.14
CA ARG A 73 -15.55 16.11 43.85
C ARG A 73 -16.49 15.50 42.81
N VAL A 74 -17.79 15.73 42.90
CA VAL A 74 -18.78 15.27 41.90
C VAL A 74 -18.55 15.93 40.55
N ARG A 75 -18.31 17.24 40.51
CA ARG A 75 -18.02 17.99 39.27
C ARG A 75 -16.74 17.48 38.60
N ARG A 76 -15.65 17.32 39.35
CA ARG A 76 -14.38 16.73 38.86
C ARG A 76 -14.58 15.30 38.37
N ARG A 77 -15.36 14.47 39.08
CA ARG A 77 -15.69 13.10 38.64
C ARG A 77 -16.47 13.09 37.32
N ARG A 78 -17.48 13.96 37.17
CA ARG A 78 -18.27 14.08 35.93
C ARG A 78 -17.42 14.57 34.76
N LEU A 79 -16.53 15.53 34.99
CA LEU A 79 -15.62 16.04 33.96
C LEU A 79 -14.68 14.92 33.46
N ARG A 80 -14.01 14.21 34.37
CA ARG A 80 -13.16 13.07 34.03
C ARG A 80 -13.89 11.97 33.25
N LEU A 81 -15.15 11.70 33.60
CA LEU A 81 -15.94 10.70 32.88
C LEU A 81 -16.26 11.17 31.45
N ARG A 82 -16.60 12.46 31.27
CA ARG A 82 -16.85 13.04 29.95
C ARG A 82 -15.58 13.05 29.10
N GLU A 83 -14.43 13.39 29.67
CA GLU A 83 -13.13 13.34 28.98
C GLU A 83 -12.82 11.90 28.53
N ARG A 84 -12.97 10.91 29.41
CA ARG A 84 -12.77 9.49 29.04
C ARG A 84 -13.72 8.98 27.95
N VAL A 85 -14.96 9.46 27.93
CA VAL A 85 -15.90 9.12 26.86
C VAL A 85 -15.46 9.73 25.53
N ARG A 86 -15.07 11.00 25.53
CA ARG A 86 -14.54 11.69 24.34
C ARG A 86 -13.26 11.06 23.83
N GLU A 87 -12.34 10.68 24.72
CA GLU A 87 -11.11 9.97 24.34
C GLU A 87 -11.43 8.64 23.65
N ARG A 88 -12.35 7.85 24.20
CA ARG A 88 -12.79 6.59 23.59
C ARG A 88 -13.52 6.79 22.26
N GLU A 89 -14.31 7.84 22.14
CA GLU A 89 -14.97 8.20 20.88
C GLU A 89 -13.94 8.59 19.83
N ALA A 90 -12.97 9.43 20.18
CA ALA A 90 -11.86 9.82 19.31
C ALA A 90 -10.99 8.62 18.91
N GLU A 91 -10.70 7.70 19.84
CA GLU A 91 -9.99 6.45 19.55
C GLU A 91 -10.76 5.59 18.52
N ARG A 92 -12.08 5.44 18.70
CA ARG A 92 -12.94 4.69 17.77
C ARG A 92 -13.03 5.36 16.40
N GLU A 93 -13.15 6.68 16.36
CA GLU A 93 -13.15 7.44 15.12
C GLU A 93 -11.81 7.31 14.40
N ALA A 94 -10.69 7.38 15.13
CA ALA A 94 -9.35 7.17 14.56
C ALA A 94 -9.17 5.72 14.05
N GLU A 95 -9.68 4.72 14.76
CA GLU A 95 -9.70 3.34 14.30
C GLU A 95 -10.54 3.15 13.04
N ALA A 96 -11.74 3.75 13.01
CA ALA A 96 -12.62 3.72 11.85
C ALA A 96 -12.01 4.43 10.64
N ALA A 97 -11.34 5.57 10.84
CA ALA A 97 -10.61 6.28 9.79
C ALA A 97 -9.48 5.42 9.21
N ARG A 98 -8.66 4.81 10.07
CA ARG A 98 -7.61 3.86 9.63
C ARG A 98 -8.19 2.65 8.90
N ALA A 99 -9.34 2.14 9.31
CA ALA A 99 -10.01 1.04 8.62
C ALA A 99 -10.52 1.48 7.24
N ALA A 100 -11.11 2.66 7.14
CA ALA A 100 -11.59 3.24 5.89
C ALA A 100 -10.44 3.54 4.91
N GLU A 101 -9.29 4.01 5.39
CA GLU A 101 -8.08 4.20 4.56
C GLU A 101 -7.62 2.88 3.93
N ARG A 102 -7.54 1.81 4.73
CA ARG A 102 -7.20 0.47 4.22
C ARG A 102 -8.23 -0.04 3.22
N GLU A 103 -9.52 0.19 3.47
CA GLU A 103 -10.58 -0.21 2.54
C GLU A 103 -10.48 0.56 1.22
N GLN A 104 -10.19 1.86 1.27
CA GLN A 104 -9.92 2.67 0.08
C GLN A 104 -8.69 2.19 -0.69
N GLU A 105 -7.62 1.79 -0.01
CA GLU A 105 -6.44 1.20 -0.65
C GLU A 105 -6.78 -0.11 -1.36
N ILE A 106 -7.57 -0.98 -0.71
CA ILE A 106 -8.05 -2.23 -1.30
C ILE A 106 -8.91 -1.95 -2.53
N ASP A 107 -9.82 -0.98 -2.47
CA ASP A 107 -10.69 -0.65 -3.59
C ASP A 107 -9.92 -0.02 -4.75
N ARG A 108 -8.94 0.86 -4.47
CA ARG A 108 -8.02 1.37 -5.50
C ARG A 108 -7.27 0.23 -6.17
N TRP A 109 -6.75 -0.72 -5.39
CA TRP A 109 -6.07 -1.90 -5.93
C TRP A 109 -7.00 -2.76 -6.78
N ARG A 110 -8.24 -3.00 -6.35
CA ARG A 110 -9.25 -3.74 -7.14
C ARG A 110 -9.53 -3.05 -8.47
N VAL A 111 -9.71 -1.73 -8.46
CA VAL A 111 -9.91 -0.94 -9.68
C VAL A 111 -8.70 -1.08 -10.62
N GLN A 112 -7.48 -0.99 -10.09
CA GLN A 112 -6.26 -1.21 -10.88
C GLN A 112 -6.23 -2.62 -11.49
N CYS A 113 -6.54 -3.67 -10.72
CA CYS A 113 -6.59 -5.03 -11.25
C CYS A 113 -7.64 -5.21 -12.35
N VAL A 114 -8.83 -4.62 -12.18
CA VAL A 114 -9.88 -4.66 -13.22
C VAL A 114 -9.40 -3.94 -14.48
N GLN A 115 -8.81 -2.75 -14.32
CA GLN A 115 -8.25 -1.99 -15.44
C GLN A 115 -7.16 -2.80 -16.18
N GLU A 116 -6.23 -3.43 -15.48
CA GLU A 116 -5.20 -4.27 -16.10
C GLU A 116 -5.79 -5.44 -16.91
N VAL A 117 -6.85 -6.06 -16.41
CA VAL A 117 -7.54 -7.15 -17.13
C VAL A 117 -8.27 -6.61 -18.36
N GLU A 118 -8.95 -5.47 -18.25
CA GLU A 118 -9.62 -4.82 -19.36
C GLU A 118 -8.64 -4.36 -20.43
N GLU A 119 -7.49 -3.81 -20.06
CA GLU A 119 -6.42 -3.42 -20.98
C GLU A 119 -5.90 -4.63 -21.75
N LYS A 120 -5.58 -5.73 -21.07
CA LYS A 120 -5.18 -6.99 -21.73
C LYS A 120 -6.25 -7.51 -22.68
N LYS A 121 -7.53 -7.36 -22.32
CA LYS A 121 -8.64 -7.76 -23.19
C LYS A 121 -8.71 -6.87 -24.43
N ARG A 122 -8.57 -5.55 -24.28
CA ARG A 122 -8.52 -4.59 -25.40
C ARG A 122 -7.34 -4.87 -26.32
N GLU A 123 -6.16 -5.16 -25.77
CA GLU A 123 -4.97 -5.57 -26.54
C GLU A 123 -5.23 -6.85 -27.36
N GLN A 124 -5.87 -7.86 -26.76
CA GLN A 124 -6.25 -9.08 -27.48
C GLN A 124 -7.27 -8.83 -28.59
N GLU A 125 -8.26 -7.95 -28.36
CA GLU A 125 -9.24 -7.56 -29.37
C GLU A 125 -8.59 -6.83 -30.54
N LEU A 126 -7.64 -5.91 -30.27
CA LEU A 126 -6.86 -5.24 -31.30
C LEU A 126 -6.03 -6.23 -32.12
N LYS A 127 -5.37 -7.18 -31.46
CA LYS A 127 -4.62 -8.24 -32.14
C LYS A 127 -5.52 -9.11 -33.02
N ALA A 128 -6.68 -9.52 -32.51
CA ALA A 128 -7.64 -10.30 -33.27
C ALA A 128 -8.18 -9.52 -34.48
N ALA A 129 -8.39 -8.21 -34.35
CA ALA A 129 -8.76 -7.35 -35.47
C ALA A 129 -7.66 -7.28 -36.54
N ALA A 130 -6.40 -7.13 -36.13
CA ALA A 130 -5.24 -7.14 -37.04
C ALA A 130 -5.10 -8.49 -37.78
N ASP A 131 -5.24 -9.61 -37.07
CA ASP A 131 -5.27 -10.95 -37.65
C ASP A 131 -6.45 -11.13 -38.63
N GLY A 132 -7.60 -10.54 -38.31
CA GLY A 132 -8.76 -10.46 -39.17
C GLY A 132 -8.43 -9.81 -40.52
N VAL A 133 -7.83 -8.62 -40.51
CA VAL A 133 -7.42 -7.90 -41.72
C VAL A 133 -6.39 -8.71 -42.53
N LEU A 134 -5.37 -9.29 -41.89
CA LEU A 134 -4.41 -10.16 -42.56
C LEU A 134 -5.08 -11.38 -43.21
N SER A 135 -6.06 -11.99 -42.54
CA SER A 135 -6.81 -13.11 -43.09
C SER A 135 -7.62 -12.72 -44.34
N GLU A 136 -8.15 -11.50 -44.39
CA GLU A 136 -8.85 -10.98 -45.57
C GLU A 136 -7.89 -10.78 -46.75
N VAL A 137 -6.71 -10.20 -46.50
CA VAL A 137 -5.68 -10.06 -47.55
C VAL A 137 -5.26 -11.43 -48.09
N ARG A 138 -5.05 -12.43 -47.22
CA ARG A 138 -4.75 -13.81 -47.64
C ARG A 138 -5.88 -14.44 -48.44
N LYS A 139 -7.15 -14.18 -48.10
CA LYS A 139 -8.30 -14.62 -48.91
C LYS A 139 -8.28 -13.97 -50.28
N LYS A 140 -8.05 -12.66 -50.38
CA LYS A 140 -7.91 -11.95 -51.66
C LYS A 140 -6.79 -12.53 -52.53
N GLN A 141 -5.63 -12.86 -51.94
CA GLN A 141 -4.55 -13.54 -52.63
C GLN A 141 -4.91 -14.97 -53.08
N ALA A 142 -5.65 -15.72 -52.26
CA ALA A 142 -6.12 -17.03 -52.65
C ALA A 142 -7.09 -16.95 -53.84
N ASP A 143 -7.96 -15.93 -53.87
CA ASP A 143 -8.88 -15.69 -54.98
C ASP A 143 -8.16 -15.30 -56.27
N THR A 144 -7.11 -14.47 -56.20
CA THR A 144 -6.29 -14.18 -57.40
C THR A 144 -5.64 -15.44 -57.95
N LYS A 145 -5.12 -16.33 -57.10
CA LYS A 145 -4.57 -17.64 -57.51
C LYS A 145 -5.64 -18.50 -58.19
N ARG A 146 -6.85 -18.58 -57.62
CA ARG A 146 -7.99 -19.28 -58.25
C ARG A 146 -8.32 -18.71 -59.63
N MET A 147 -8.31 -17.38 -59.80
CA MET A 147 -8.54 -16.74 -61.10
C MET A 147 -7.46 -17.11 -62.12
N VAL A 148 -6.19 -17.21 -61.70
CA VAL A 148 -5.11 -17.70 -62.58
C VAL A 148 -5.37 -19.14 -63.03
N ASP A 149 -5.80 -20.01 -62.11
CA ASP A 149 -6.07 -21.41 -62.44
C ASP A 149 -7.28 -21.57 -63.38
N ILE A 150 -8.33 -20.75 -63.22
CA ILE A 150 -9.45 -20.68 -64.17
C ILE A 150 -8.95 -20.28 -65.57
N LEU A 151 -8.11 -19.24 -65.68
CA LEU A 151 -7.55 -18.83 -66.98
C LEU A 151 -6.72 -19.94 -67.62
N ARG A 152 -5.94 -20.70 -66.84
CA ARG A 152 -5.19 -21.87 -67.32
C ARG A 152 -6.12 -22.97 -67.81
N ALA A 153 -7.21 -23.24 -67.10
CA ALA A 153 -8.21 -24.23 -67.51
C ALA A 153 -8.93 -23.82 -68.81
N LEU A 154 -9.28 -22.55 -68.96
CA LEU A 154 -9.89 -22.01 -70.18
C LEU A 154 -8.96 -22.10 -71.39
N GLU A 155 -7.67 -21.78 -71.22
CA GLU A 155 -6.67 -21.93 -72.27
C GLU A 155 -6.55 -23.40 -72.73
N LYS A 156 -6.49 -24.34 -71.78
CA LYS A 156 -6.47 -25.78 -72.08
C LYS A 156 -7.73 -26.22 -72.82
N LEU A 157 -8.91 -25.80 -72.35
CA LEU A 157 -10.18 -26.12 -72.98
C LEU A 157 -10.24 -25.60 -74.43
N ARG A 158 -9.75 -24.39 -74.67
CA ARG A 158 -9.66 -23.81 -76.01
C ARG A 158 -8.75 -24.64 -76.92
N LYS A 159 -7.56 -25.03 -76.45
CA LYS A 159 -6.61 -25.90 -77.19
C LYS A 159 -7.26 -27.23 -77.58
N LEU A 160 -7.90 -27.92 -76.64
CA LEU A 160 -8.61 -29.18 -76.89
C LEU A 160 -9.74 -29.01 -77.92
N ARG A 161 -10.50 -27.92 -77.85
CA ARG A 161 -11.56 -27.63 -78.84
C ARG A 161 -10.98 -27.37 -80.23
N LYS A 162 -9.84 -26.68 -80.34
CA LYS A 162 -9.14 -26.46 -81.61
C LYS A 162 -8.65 -27.78 -82.21
N GLU A 163 -8.01 -28.63 -81.41
CA GLU A 163 -7.54 -29.95 -81.83
C GLU A 163 -8.70 -30.86 -82.29
N ALA A 164 -9.81 -30.86 -81.54
CA ALA A 164 -11.00 -31.63 -81.90
C ALA A 164 -11.66 -31.13 -83.21
N ALA A 165 -11.68 -29.82 -83.45
CA ALA A 165 -12.18 -29.24 -84.69
C ALA A 165 -11.27 -29.57 -85.88
N ALA A 166 -9.95 -29.47 -85.69
CA ALA A 166 -8.95 -29.83 -86.70
C ALA A 166 -9.07 -31.30 -87.12
N ARG A 167 -9.31 -32.22 -86.19
CA ARG A 167 -9.59 -33.65 -86.49
C ARG A 167 -10.86 -33.86 -87.33
N LYS A 168 -11.82 -32.93 -87.26
CA LYS A 168 -13.03 -32.94 -88.09
C LYS A 168 -12.87 -32.17 -89.40
N GLY A 169 -11.66 -31.70 -89.72
CA GLY A 169 -11.38 -30.90 -90.93
C GLY A 169 -11.89 -29.46 -90.86
N VAL A 170 -12.36 -28.99 -89.69
CA VAL A 170 -12.87 -27.62 -89.51
C VAL A 170 -11.86 -26.82 -88.69
N CYS A 171 -11.30 -25.76 -89.27
CA CYS A 171 -10.40 -24.85 -88.56
C CYS A 171 -11.14 -23.57 -88.19
N PRO A 172 -11.19 -23.20 -86.89
CA PRO A 172 -11.66 -21.88 -86.49
C PRO A 172 -10.83 -20.77 -87.18
N PRO A 173 -11.44 -19.61 -87.50
CA PRO A 173 -10.72 -18.49 -88.11
C PRO A 173 -9.64 -17.94 -87.16
N ALA A 174 -8.47 -17.61 -87.72
CA ALA A 174 -7.31 -17.14 -86.95
C ALA A 174 -7.59 -15.89 -86.09
N SER A 175 -8.45 -14.99 -86.58
CA SER A 175 -8.88 -13.79 -85.85
C SER A 175 -9.60 -14.11 -84.53
N ALA A 176 -10.33 -15.22 -84.44
CA ALA A 176 -11.01 -15.65 -83.22
C ALA A 176 -10.02 -16.17 -82.16
N ASP A 177 -8.85 -16.66 -82.59
CA ASP A 177 -7.80 -17.09 -81.68
C ASP A 177 -6.96 -15.91 -81.19
N GLU A 178 -6.65 -14.97 -82.07
CA GLU A 178 -5.94 -13.73 -81.71
C GLU A 178 -6.73 -12.89 -80.69
N THR A 179 -8.04 -12.77 -80.88
CA THR A 179 -8.93 -12.08 -79.93
C THR A 179 -8.99 -12.80 -78.59
N PHE A 180 -9.11 -14.13 -78.56
CA PHE A 180 -9.09 -14.92 -77.33
C PHE A 180 -7.76 -14.76 -76.58
N GLU A 181 -6.64 -14.90 -77.27
CA GLU A 181 -5.29 -14.73 -76.68
C GLU A 181 -5.09 -13.31 -76.17
N HIS A 182 -5.55 -12.29 -76.90
CA HIS A 182 -5.48 -10.90 -76.47
C HIS A 182 -6.26 -10.67 -75.17
N HIS A 183 -7.50 -11.20 -75.07
CA HIS A 183 -8.30 -11.11 -73.85
C HIS A 183 -7.65 -11.87 -72.68
N LEU A 184 -7.12 -13.07 -72.92
CA LEU A 184 -6.43 -13.87 -71.92
C LEU A 184 -5.19 -13.15 -71.38
N GLN A 185 -4.38 -12.56 -72.26
CA GLN A 185 -3.20 -11.78 -71.89
C GLN A 185 -3.57 -10.52 -71.10
N ARG A 186 -4.63 -9.80 -71.50
CA ARG A 186 -5.12 -8.64 -70.75
C ARG A 186 -5.55 -9.03 -69.33
N LEU A 187 -6.29 -10.14 -69.18
CA LEU A 187 -6.71 -10.64 -67.86
C LEU A 187 -5.53 -11.11 -67.01
N ARG A 188 -4.55 -11.80 -67.60
CA ARG A 188 -3.30 -12.18 -66.93
C ARG A 188 -2.54 -10.96 -66.39
N LYS A 189 -2.41 -9.90 -67.20
CA LYS A 189 -1.78 -8.65 -66.77
C LYS A 189 -2.52 -8.01 -65.59
N LEU A 190 -3.86 -8.01 -65.62
CA LEU A 190 -4.67 -7.47 -64.53
C LEU A 190 -4.53 -8.29 -63.24
N ILE A 191 -4.58 -9.62 -63.32
CA ILE A 191 -4.43 -10.49 -62.16
C ILE A 191 -3.03 -10.38 -61.57
N LYS A 192 -1.99 -10.30 -62.43
CA LYS A 192 -0.61 -10.10 -61.99
C LYS A 192 -0.46 -8.82 -61.16
N LYS A 193 -0.98 -7.69 -61.68
CA LYS A 193 -0.99 -6.41 -60.94
C LYS A 193 -1.72 -6.52 -59.60
N ARG A 194 -2.87 -7.19 -59.54
CA ARG A 194 -3.61 -7.41 -58.28
C ARG A 194 -2.83 -8.29 -57.30
N SER A 195 -2.14 -9.33 -57.78
CA SER A 195 -1.29 -10.17 -56.93
C SER A 195 -0.17 -9.37 -56.28
N GLU A 196 0.53 -8.55 -57.06
CA GLU A 196 1.63 -7.70 -56.58
C GLU A 196 1.14 -6.72 -55.49
N LEU A 197 -0.05 -6.13 -55.68
CA LEU A 197 -0.65 -5.23 -54.69
C LEU A 197 -0.99 -5.94 -53.38
N TYR A 198 -1.66 -7.09 -53.43
CA TYR A 198 -2.00 -7.83 -52.21
C TYR A 198 -0.78 -8.44 -51.51
N GLU A 199 0.28 -8.78 -52.25
CA GLU A 199 1.56 -9.21 -51.67
C GLU A 199 2.31 -8.05 -51.00
N ALA A 200 2.21 -6.84 -51.55
CA ALA A 200 2.78 -5.65 -50.92
C ALA A 200 2.00 -5.24 -49.66
N GLU A 201 0.67 -5.31 -49.72
CA GLU A 201 -0.23 -5.06 -48.59
C GLU A 201 0.04 -6.03 -47.43
N GLU A 202 0.13 -7.34 -47.70
CA GLU A 202 0.47 -8.33 -46.66
C GLU A 202 1.85 -8.08 -46.06
N ARG A 203 2.86 -7.79 -46.88
CA ARG A 203 4.22 -7.49 -46.40
C ARG A 203 4.26 -6.24 -45.51
N ALA A 204 3.54 -5.18 -45.89
CA ALA A 204 3.46 -3.98 -45.09
C ALA A 204 2.79 -4.25 -43.72
N LEU A 205 1.68 -4.98 -43.71
CA LEU A 205 0.98 -5.35 -42.47
C LEU A 205 1.82 -6.26 -41.57
N GLN A 206 2.59 -7.20 -42.14
CA GLN A 206 3.51 -8.06 -41.39
C GLN A 206 4.61 -7.25 -40.69
N VAL A 207 5.27 -6.32 -41.41
CA VAL A 207 6.32 -5.46 -40.82
C VAL A 207 5.76 -4.59 -39.69
N MET A 208 4.55 -4.05 -39.85
CA MET A 208 3.90 -3.29 -38.78
C MET A 208 3.63 -4.14 -37.53
N LEU A 209 3.12 -5.36 -37.72
CA LEU A 209 2.83 -6.28 -36.62
C LEU A 209 4.11 -6.78 -35.92
N GLU A 210 5.17 -7.04 -36.68
CA GLU A 210 6.49 -7.41 -36.15
C GLU A 210 7.11 -6.26 -35.34
N GLY A 211 7.03 -5.03 -35.84
CA GLY A 211 7.50 -3.85 -35.13
C GLY A 211 6.76 -3.59 -33.81
N GLU A 212 5.44 -3.81 -33.79
CA GLU A 212 4.64 -3.69 -32.57
C GLU A 212 5.01 -4.76 -31.53
N GLN A 213 5.21 -6.02 -31.95
CA GLN A 213 5.67 -7.10 -31.07
C GLN A 213 7.08 -6.87 -30.53
N GLU A 214 7.98 -6.31 -31.35
CA GLU A 214 9.35 -6.00 -30.92
C GLU A 214 9.37 -4.87 -29.86
N GLU A 215 8.55 -3.84 -30.06
CA GLU A 215 8.35 -2.77 -29.07
C GLU A 215 7.71 -3.30 -27.77
N GLU A 216 6.75 -4.22 -27.85
CA GLU A 216 6.16 -4.87 -26.67
C GLU A 216 7.22 -5.64 -25.87
N ARG A 217 8.03 -6.47 -26.55
CA ARG A 217 9.15 -7.21 -25.92
C ARG A 217 10.16 -6.29 -25.25
N LYS A 218 10.48 -5.16 -25.90
CA LYS A 218 11.39 -4.14 -25.35
C LYS A 218 10.81 -3.51 -24.08
N ARG A 219 9.52 -3.16 -24.07
CA ARG A 219 8.81 -2.63 -22.90
C ARG A 219 8.75 -3.65 -21.76
N GLU A 220 8.51 -4.93 -22.06
CA GLU A 220 8.55 -5.99 -21.05
C GLU A 220 9.94 -6.14 -20.42
N LEU A 221 10.99 -6.10 -21.24
CA LEU A 221 12.36 -6.17 -20.74
C LEU A 221 12.71 -4.96 -19.88
N GLU A 222 12.31 -3.75 -20.28
CA GLU A 222 12.49 -2.54 -19.49
C GLU A 222 11.74 -2.61 -18.15
N LYS A 223 10.49 -3.10 -18.15
CA LYS A 223 9.73 -3.37 -16.92
C LYS A 223 10.44 -4.38 -16.02
N LYS A 224 11.01 -5.45 -16.58
CA LYS A 224 11.80 -6.44 -15.82
C LYS A 224 13.04 -5.82 -15.21
N GLN A 225 13.82 -5.09 -16.00
CA GLN A 225 15.01 -4.37 -15.53
C GLN A 225 14.67 -3.36 -14.43
N ARG A 226 13.54 -2.65 -14.55
CA ARG A 226 13.08 -1.71 -13.52
C ARG A 226 12.74 -2.42 -12.21
N LYS A 227 12.04 -3.55 -12.28
CA LYS A 227 11.74 -4.41 -11.12
C LYS A 227 13.02 -4.99 -10.49
N GLU A 228 13.99 -5.38 -11.30
CA GLU A 228 15.28 -5.86 -10.82
C GLU A 228 16.08 -4.75 -10.14
N LYS A 229 16.12 -3.54 -10.72
CA LYS A 229 16.73 -2.36 -10.10
C LYS A 229 16.06 -2.01 -8.78
N GLU A 230 14.74 -2.06 -8.71
CA GLU A 230 13.98 -1.82 -7.48
C GLU A 230 14.30 -2.88 -6.41
N LYS A 231 14.34 -4.16 -6.78
CA LYS A 231 14.77 -5.24 -5.87
C LYS A 231 16.20 -5.05 -5.38
N PHE A 232 17.11 -4.65 -6.27
CA PHE A 232 18.49 -4.36 -5.90
C PHE A 232 18.57 -3.19 -4.92
N LEU A 233 17.80 -2.13 -5.15
CA LEU A 233 17.73 -0.99 -4.23
C LEU A 233 17.16 -1.39 -2.87
N LEU A 234 16.11 -2.21 -2.83
CA LEU A 234 15.56 -2.74 -1.58
C LEU A 234 16.56 -3.61 -0.84
N GLN A 235 17.27 -4.50 -1.55
CA GLN A 235 18.34 -5.32 -0.95
C GLN A 235 19.48 -4.45 -0.42
N LYS A 236 19.88 -3.41 -1.17
CA LYS A 236 20.88 -2.45 -0.72
C LYS A 236 20.43 -1.76 0.56
N HIS A 237 19.19 -1.27 0.59
CA HIS A 237 18.61 -0.64 1.78
C HIS A 237 18.55 -1.61 2.96
N GLU A 238 18.16 -2.86 2.75
CA GLU A 238 18.13 -3.90 3.78
C GLU A 238 19.53 -4.19 4.34
N ILE A 239 20.55 -4.23 3.47
CA ILE A 239 21.95 -4.39 3.90
C ILE A 239 22.41 -3.18 4.70
N GLU A 240 22.13 -1.97 4.21
CA GLU A 240 22.48 -0.72 4.91
C GLU A 240 21.82 -0.65 6.29
N SER A 241 20.54 -0.99 6.39
CA SER A 241 19.81 -1.09 7.67
C SER A 241 20.41 -2.14 8.61
N LYS A 242 20.79 -3.32 8.12
CA LYS A 242 21.44 -4.35 8.96
C LYS A 242 22.85 -3.96 9.42
N LEU A 243 23.61 -3.22 8.62
CA LEU A 243 24.99 -2.80 8.95
C LEU A 243 25.03 -1.56 9.84
N PHE A 244 24.13 -0.61 9.60
CA PHE A 244 24.17 0.72 10.20
C PHE A 244 22.94 1.06 11.04
N GLY A 245 21.97 0.14 11.18
CA GLY A 245 20.69 0.37 11.86
C GLY A 245 19.68 1.10 10.98
N ASP A 246 18.39 1.01 11.35
CA ASP A 246 17.34 1.75 10.66
C ASP A 246 17.44 3.25 11.00
N PRO A 247 17.57 4.14 9.98
CA PRO A 247 17.71 5.57 10.20
C PRO A 247 16.49 6.21 10.86
N ASP A 248 15.30 5.61 10.69
CA ASP A 248 14.04 6.10 11.23
C ASP A 248 13.74 5.62 12.67
N GLU A 249 14.22 4.44 13.06
CA GLU A 249 14.01 3.89 14.42
C GLU A 249 15.11 4.32 15.40
N PHE A 250 16.33 4.54 14.89
CA PHE A 250 17.49 4.86 15.70
C PHE A 250 18.28 6.03 15.08
N PRO A 251 18.13 7.27 15.56
CA PRO A 251 19.02 8.34 15.17
C PRO A 251 20.37 8.11 15.85
N LEU A 252 21.17 7.19 15.30
CA LEU A 252 22.57 6.97 15.67
C LEU A 252 23.38 8.27 15.62
N ALA A 253 22.94 9.22 14.80
CA ALA A 253 23.39 10.60 14.79
C ALA A 253 23.39 11.23 16.20
N HIS A 254 22.40 10.92 17.05
CA HIS A 254 22.26 11.49 18.39
C HIS A 254 23.11 10.76 19.45
N LEU A 255 23.33 9.44 19.32
CA LEU A 255 24.24 8.68 20.21
C LEU A 255 25.71 8.97 19.91
N LEU A 256 26.04 9.20 18.64
CA LEU A 256 27.39 9.63 18.23
C LEU A 256 27.59 11.15 18.38
N GLN A 257 26.54 11.91 18.69
CA GLN A 257 26.60 13.35 18.84
C GLN A 257 27.60 13.82 19.91
N PRO A 258 27.72 13.19 21.09
CA PRO A 258 28.76 13.54 22.06
C PRO A 258 30.18 13.32 21.52
N PHE A 259 30.41 12.24 20.78
CA PHE A 259 31.70 11.95 20.15
C PHE A 259 32.01 12.96 19.04
N ARG A 260 31.02 13.25 18.20
CA ARG A 260 31.15 14.24 17.13
C ARG A 260 31.41 15.64 17.68
N GLN A 261 30.69 16.03 18.74
CA GLN A 261 30.91 17.28 19.46
C GLN A 261 32.31 17.33 20.08
N TYR A 262 32.79 16.24 20.66
CA TYR A 262 34.14 16.15 21.21
C TYR A 262 35.23 16.35 20.14
N TYR A 263 35.11 15.72 18.97
CA TYR A 263 36.11 15.87 17.90
C TYR A 263 35.99 17.20 17.14
N LEU A 264 34.79 17.78 17.04
CA LEU A 264 34.55 19.05 16.32
C LEU A 264 34.52 20.28 17.25
N GLN A 265 34.78 20.13 18.55
CA GLN A 265 34.70 21.23 19.52
C GLN A 265 35.55 22.45 19.13
N ALA A 266 36.67 22.23 18.44
CA ALA A 266 37.57 23.27 17.95
C ALA A 266 36.95 24.16 16.87
N GLU A 267 36.03 23.61 16.06
CA GLU A 267 35.33 24.34 14.99
C GLU A 267 34.23 25.26 15.55
N HIS A 268 33.74 24.96 16.75
CA HIS A 268 32.59 25.64 17.35
C HIS A 268 32.95 26.49 18.58
N SER A 269 34.17 26.38 19.11
CA SER A 269 34.61 27.08 20.31
C SER A 269 36.09 27.46 20.23
N LEU A 270 36.36 28.77 20.16
CA LEU A 270 37.72 29.30 20.20
C LEU A 270 38.48 28.91 21.49
N PRO A 271 37.89 28.93 22.70
CA PRO A 271 38.54 28.40 23.90
C PRO A 271 38.93 26.92 23.78
N ALA A 272 38.07 26.09 23.18
CA ALA A 272 38.37 24.67 22.98
C ALA A 272 39.53 24.48 22.00
N LEU A 273 39.59 25.27 20.92
CA LEU A 273 40.71 25.28 19.98
C LEU A 273 42.03 25.65 20.69
N ILE A 274 42.02 26.71 21.50
CA ILE A 274 43.20 27.15 22.27
C ILE A 274 43.64 26.07 23.25
N GLN A 275 42.71 25.44 23.97
CA GLN A 275 43.01 24.37 24.91
C GLN A 275 43.59 23.15 24.21
N ILE A 276 42.97 22.70 23.12
CA ILE A 276 43.50 21.58 22.32
C ILE A 276 44.91 21.92 21.84
N ARG A 277 45.14 23.14 21.36
CA ARG A 277 46.48 23.56 20.92
C ARG A 277 47.50 23.54 22.07
N HIS A 278 47.12 24.04 23.23
CA HIS A 278 47.94 24.00 24.44
C HIS A 278 48.26 22.55 24.86
N ASP A 279 47.27 21.66 24.81
CA ASP A 279 47.43 20.23 25.11
C ASP A 279 48.33 19.52 24.08
N TRP A 280 48.44 20.01 22.85
CA TRP A 280 49.44 19.55 21.89
C TRP A 280 50.81 20.16 22.13
N ASP A 281 50.85 21.45 22.50
CA ASP A 281 52.10 22.19 22.72
C ASP A 281 52.89 21.65 23.92
N GLN A 282 52.24 20.99 24.91
CA GLN A 282 52.94 20.32 26.01
C GLN A 282 53.87 19.17 25.55
N TYR A 283 53.65 18.64 24.35
CA TYR A 283 54.46 17.58 23.76
C TYR A 283 55.55 18.12 22.82
N LEU A 284 55.62 19.44 22.63
CA LEU A 284 56.72 20.04 21.89
C LEU A 284 57.98 20.01 22.76
N VAL A 285 59.01 19.38 22.22
CA VAL A 285 60.33 19.33 22.81
C VAL A 285 61.33 20.05 21.91
N PRO A 286 62.43 20.61 22.46
CA PRO A 286 63.51 21.16 21.65
C PRO A 286 64.01 20.16 20.60
N SER A 287 64.52 20.65 19.48
CA SER A 287 65.04 19.85 18.36
C SER A 287 66.06 18.78 18.78
N ASP A 288 66.76 19.04 19.88
CA ASP A 288 67.87 18.24 20.37
C ASP A 288 67.42 17.19 21.41
N HIS A 289 66.12 17.10 21.68
CA HIS A 289 65.59 16.16 22.67
C HIS A 289 65.57 14.73 22.13
N PRO A 290 66.14 13.74 22.85
CA PRO A 290 66.35 12.38 22.33
C PRO A 290 65.06 11.59 22.07
N LYS A 291 63.92 12.05 22.61
CA LYS A 291 62.59 11.47 22.36
C LYS A 291 61.70 12.36 21.47
N GLY A 292 62.25 13.43 20.91
CA GLY A 292 61.53 14.30 19.98
C GLY A 292 61.44 13.66 18.59
N SER A 293 60.31 13.84 17.91
CA SER A 293 60.13 13.46 16.51
C SER A 293 59.67 14.65 15.70
N SER A 294 60.31 14.90 14.56
CA SER A 294 59.87 15.94 13.61
C SER A 294 58.63 15.49 12.86
N ILE A 295 57.77 16.45 12.50
CA ILE A 295 56.62 16.18 11.63
C ILE A 295 57.14 15.67 10.27
N PRO A 296 56.68 14.51 9.77
CA PRO A 296 57.10 13.99 8.48
C PRO A 296 56.76 14.97 7.36
N GLN A 297 57.73 15.29 6.50
CA GLN A 297 57.52 16.17 5.33
C GLN A 297 56.81 15.48 4.15
N GLY A 298 56.43 14.21 4.30
CA GLY A 298 55.82 13.40 3.24
C GLY A 298 54.80 12.39 3.75
N TRP A 299 54.29 11.56 2.85
CA TRP A 299 53.30 10.53 3.17
C TRP A 299 53.87 9.49 4.13
N VAL A 300 53.23 9.34 5.29
CA VAL A 300 53.52 8.23 6.21
C VAL A 300 52.85 6.99 5.65
N LEU A 301 53.66 6.08 5.12
CA LEU A 301 53.16 4.76 4.71
C LEU A 301 52.89 3.93 5.98
N PRO A 302 51.69 3.36 6.13
CA PRO A 302 51.42 2.49 7.26
C PRO A 302 52.35 1.27 7.20
N PRO A 303 52.75 0.72 8.37
CA PRO A 303 53.54 -0.49 8.42
C PRO A 303 52.76 -1.65 7.80
N LEU A 304 53.49 -2.69 7.37
CA LEU A 304 52.86 -3.93 6.91
C LEU A 304 51.88 -4.44 7.97
N PRO A 305 50.72 -5.00 7.54
CA PRO A 305 49.71 -5.50 8.45
C PRO A 305 50.34 -6.49 9.43
N SER A 306 50.08 -6.27 10.71
CA SER A 306 50.69 -7.04 11.80
C SER A 306 50.22 -8.51 11.85
N ASN A 307 49.14 -8.86 11.14
CA ASN A 307 48.62 -10.22 11.03
C ASN A 307 47.83 -10.39 9.72
N ASP A 308 47.73 -11.63 9.24
CA ASP A 308 47.05 -12.04 8.01
C ASP A 308 45.57 -11.64 7.99
N ILE A 309 44.92 -11.62 9.16
CA ILE A 309 43.52 -11.15 9.30
C ILE A 309 43.43 -9.67 8.91
N TRP A 310 44.32 -8.82 9.43
CA TRP A 310 44.36 -7.40 9.06
C TRP A 310 44.76 -7.21 7.60
N ALA A 311 45.63 -8.07 7.05
CA ALA A 311 46.02 -8.03 5.65
C ALA A 311 44.83 -8.26 4.70
N THR A 312 43.81 -9.02 5.10
CA THR A 312 42.60 -9.20 4.27
C THR A 312 41.73 -7.94 4.17
N ALA A 313 41.70 -7.09 5.19
CA ALA A 313 40.89 -5.87 5.23
C ALA A 313 41.55 -4.68 4.51
N VAL A 314 42.89 -4.66 4.40
CA VAL A 314 43.67 -3.54 3.81
C VAL A 314 43.95 -3.74 2.32
N LYS A 315 43.37 -4.78 1.68
CA LYS A 315 43.46 -4.96 0.23
C LYS A 315 42.69 -3.84 -0.48
N LEU A 316 43.40 -2.77 -0.80
CA LEU A 316 43.01 -1.76 -1.77
C LEU A 316 42.82 -2.43 -3.14
N HIS A 317 41.60 -2.32 -3.68
CA HIS A 317 41.27 -2.62 -5.07
C HIS A 317 41.85 -1.58 -6.02
#